data_AF-A0A638LP14-F1
#
_entry.id   AF-A0A638LP14-F1
#
_cell.length_a   1.000
_cell.length_b   1.000
_cell.length_c   1.000
_cell.angle_alpha   90.00
_cell.angle_beta   90.00
_cell.angle_gamma   90.00
#
_symmetry.space_group_name_H-M   'P 1'
#
loop_
_entity.id
_entity.type
_entity.pdbx_description
1 polymer ?
#
loop_
_entity_poly.entity_id
_entity_poly.type
_entity_poly.pdbx_seq_one_letter_code
_entity_poly.pdbx_strand_id
1 'polypeptide(L)'
;MQQQGWRTYLYDAEQPYTPVASVTGKGESRQVWYYHTDVTGTPQEVTAADGTLVWAGYIRGFGENAADISNSGAYFHQPLRLPGQYFDDETGLHYNLFRYYAPECGRFVSQDPIGLVGGINLYQYGSNPLSWIDPWGLTGTYIFTDGTTYYIGKGPESRMYDSMDYRIGGRANAIQFAHMDFGDDKLGFMVEHRLMEKYNARYSPDFANSERISSPGKRLYDAADAKTQRKVNRLANKLDSKYRASKGC
;
A
#
# COMPACT_ATOMS: atom_id res chain seq x y z
N MET A 1 19.90 20.36 -6.90
CA MET A 1 21.28 20.15 -6.40
C MET A 1 21.25 19.03 -5.38
N GLN A 2 21.77 17.84 -5.72
CA GLN A 2 21.78 16.68 -4.82
C GLN A 2 22.58 16.98 -3.55
N GLN A 3 21.94 16.85 -2.38
CA GLN A 3 22.67 16.89 -1.11
C GLN A 3 23.59 15.66 -1.04
N GLN A 4 24.90 15.87 -1.02
CA GLN A 4 25.93 14.86 -0.79
C GLN A 4 25.91 14.34 0.67
N GLY A 5 24.84 13.65 1.04
CA GLY A 5 24.61 13.07 2.37
C GLY A 5 23.48 12.04 2.32
N TRP A 6 23.31 11.30 3.42
CA TRP A 6 22.19 10.36 3.56
C TRP A 6 21.10 10.98 4.43
N ARG A 7 19.84 10.61 4.19
CA ARG A 7 18.69 10.94 5.04
C ARG A 7 17.94 9.66 5.37
N THR A 8 17.65 9.44 6.65
CA THR A 8 16.79 8.36 7.13
C THR A 8 15.57 8.96 7.80
N TYR A 9 14.38 8.45 7.49
CA TYR A 9 13.12 8.88 8.09
C TYR A 9 12.72 7.91 9.20
N LEU A 10 12.17 8.47 10.28
CA LEU A 10 11.54 7.75 11.37
C LEU A 10 10.04 8.00 11.27
N TYR A 11 9.26 6.93 11.38
CA TYR A 11 7.79 6.97 11.28
C TYR A 11 7.17 6.52 12.60
N ASP A 12 5.94 6.98 12.84
CA ASP A 12 5.11 6.49 13.93
C ASP A 12 4.88 4.98 13.76
N ALA A 13 5.05 4.23 14.86
CA ALA A 13 4.85 2.79 14.88
C ALA A 13 3.38 2.38 14.71
N GLU A 14 2.45 3.24 15.11
CA GLU A 14 1.00 3.02 14.99
C GLU A 14 0.44 3.58 13.68
N GLN A 15 1.13 4.56 13.07
CA GLN A 15 0.75 5.20 11.81
C GLN A 15 1.91 5.15 10.80
N PRO A 16 2.01 4.08 9.99
CA PRO A 16 3.20 3.77 9.18
C PRO A 16 3.61 4.81 8.14
N TYR A 17 2.75 5.78 7.84
CA TYR A 17 2.97 6.84 6.86
C TYR A 17 3.08 8.23 7.49
N THR A 18 3.10 8.32 8.82
CA THR A 18 3.28 9.59 9.55
C THR A 18 4.75 9.74 9.94
N PRO A 19 5.54 10.57 9.23
CA PRO A 19 6.91 10.83 9.61
C PRO A 19 6.96 11.63 10.92
N VAL A 20 7.80 11.19 11.86
CA VAL A 20 8.00 11.89 13.15
C VAL A 20 9.33 12.65 13.18
N ALA A 21 10.34 12.12 12.51
CA ALA A 21 11.65 12.76 12.42
C ALA A 21 12.42 12.28 11.18
N SER A 22 13.47 13.01 10.83
CA SER A 22 14.51 12.49 9.94
C SER A 22 15.90 12.82 10.45
N VAL A 23 16.84 11.92 10.20
CA VAL A 23 18.26 12.12 10.50
C VAL A 23 19.01 12.28 9.19
N THR A 24 19.72 13.40 9.04
CA THR A 24 20.64 13.63 7.91
C THR A 24 22.08 13.50 8.37
N GLY A 25 22.91 12.83 7.57
CA GLY A 25 24.33 12.67 7.85
C GLY A 25 25.22 13.03 6.67
N LYS A 26 26.34 13.69 6.97
CA LYS A 26 27.46 13.95 6.04
C LYS A 26 28.78 13.77 6.79
N GLY A 27 29.51 12.70 6.46
CA GLY A 27 30.68 12.30 7.25
C GLY A 27 30.29 11.96 8.69
N GLU A 28 30.95 12.59 9.66
CA GLU A 28 30.63 12.42 11.09
C GLU A 28 29.49 13.30 11.59
N SER A 29 29.13 14.35 10.84
CA SER A 29 28.05 15.27 11.21
C SER A 29 26.69 14.59 11.07
N ARG A 30 25.84 14.77 12.09
CA ARG A 30 24.47 14.25 12.17
C ARG A 30 23.55 15.37 12.65
N GLN A 31 22.44 15.56 11.96
CA GLN A 31 21.39 16.51 12.33
C GLN A 31 20.03 15.82 12.33
N VAL A 32 19.19 16.18 13.31
CA VAL A 32 17.84 15.66 13.48
C VAL A 32 16.84 16.75 13.14
N TRP A 33 15.83 16.40 12.35
CA TRP A 33 14.74 17.26 11.93
C TRP A 33 13.42 16.66 12.39
N TYR A 34 12.56 17.45 13.01
CA TYR A 34 11.28 17.01 13.56
C TYR A 34 10.14 17.40 12.63
N TYR A 35 9.23 16.48 12.37
CA TYR A 35 8.14 16.65 11.41
C TYR A 35 6.84 16.89 12.17
N HIS A 36 6.08 17.88 11.71
CA HIS A 36 4.74 18.18 12.21
C HIS A 36 3.77 17.92 11.08
N THR A 37 2.83 17.01 11.30
CA THR A 37 1.92 16.54 10.25
C THR A 37 0.48 16.92 10.57
N ASP A 38 -0.37 16.88 9.54
CA ASP A 38 -1.82 16.88 9.76
C ASP A 38 -2.33 15.50 10.24
N VAL A 39 -3.65 15.37 10.39
CA VAL A 39 -4.33 14.14 10.83
C VAL A 39 -4.17 12.95 9.89
N THR A 40 -3.75 13.18 8.65
CA THR A 40 -3.51 12.12 7.67
C THR A 40 -2.05 11.66 7.65
N GLY A 41 -1.15 12.40 8.31
CA GLY A 41 0.29 12.19 8.27
C GLY A 41 1.02 13.00 7.20
N THR A 42 0.33 13.95 6.55
CA THR A 42 0.96 14.84 5.57
C THR A 42 1.82 15.88 6.29
N PRO A 43 3.13 16.01 5.98
CA PRO A 43 4.01 17.01 6.61
C PRO A 43 3.54 18.43 6.32
N GLN A 44 3.31 19.22 7.37
CA GLN A 44 2.97 20.64 7.29
C GLN A 44 4.19 21.51 7.62
N GLU A 45 4.99 21.09 8.61
CA GLU A 45 6.17 21.84 9.07
C GLU A 45 7.32 20.90 9.43
N VAL A 46 8.54 21.42 9.38
CA VAL A 46 9.76 20.78 9.87
C VAL A 46 10.57 21.77 10.70
N THR A 47 11.01 21.31 11.88
CA THR A 47 11.82 22.11 12.80
C THR A 47 13.18 21.46 13.08
N ALA A 48 14.18 22.30 13.34
CA ALA A 48 15.45 21.88 13.93
C ALA A 48 15.27 21.50 15.41
N ALA A 49 16.32 20.95 16.02
CA ALA A 49 16.29 20.55 17.43
C ALA A 49 16.13 21.69 18.43
N ASP A 50 16.46 22.93 18.03
CA ASP A 50 16.26 24.14 18.82
C ASP A 50 14.88 24.79 18.59
N GLY A 51 14.02 24.17 17.78
CA GLY A 51 12.70 24.68 17.42
C GLY A 51 12.69 25.65 16.24
N THR A 52 13.84 25.93 15.61
CA THR A 52 13.88 26.78 14.41
C THR A 52 13.09 26.14 13.28
N LEU A 53 12.15 26.88 12.69
CA LEU A 53 11.39 26.45 11.52
C LEU A 53 12.30 26.40 10.29
N VAL A 54 12.55 25.18 9.78
CA VAL A 54 13.42 24.98 8.61
C VAL A 54 12.63 24.77 7.32
N TRP A 55 11.36 24.39 7.43
CA TRP A 55 10.45 24.26 6.30
C TRP A 55 9.00 24.31 6.78
N ALA A 56 8.13 25.01 6.07
CA ALA A 56 6.68 24.86 6.18
C ALA A 56 6.05 24.97 4.79
N GLY A 57 5.17 24.03 4.46
CA GLY A 57 4.55 23.94 3.14
C GLY A 57 3.12 24.48 3.13
N TYR A 58 2.72 25.09 2.01
CA TYR A 58 1.33 25.40 1.71
C TYR A 58 0.75 24.31 0.80
N ILE A 59 0.18 23.28 1.43
CA ILE A 59 -0.31 22.08 0.74
C ILE A 59 -1.78 22.27 0.34
N ARG A 60 -2.06 22.17 -0.96
CA ARG A 60 -3.43 22.18 -1.51
C ARG A 60 -4.11 20.83 -1.30
N GLY A 61 -5.44 20.78 -1.47
CA GLY A 61 -6.25 19.59 -1.17
C GLY A 61 -5.87 18.31 -1.93
N PHE A 62 -5.14 18.40 -3.04
CA PHE A 62 -4.61 17.26 -3.79
C PHE A 62 -3.11 17.04 -3.59
N GLY A 63 -2.51 17.59 -2.53
CA GLY A 63 -1.12 17.34 -2.16
C GLY A 63 -0.09 18.24 -2.85
N GLU A 64 -0.49 19.11 -3.77
CA GLU A 64 0.41 20.10 -4.38
C GLU A 64 0.96 21.03 -3.30
N ASN A 65 2.29 21.12 -3.20
CA ASN A 65 2.93 22.13 -2.37
C ASN A 65 3.11 23.41 -3.20
N ALA A 66 2.21 24.38 -3.04
CA ALA A 66 2.19 25.57 -3.90
C ALA A 66 3.23 26.63 -3.51
N ALA A 67 3.71 26.58 -2.27
CA ALA A 67 4.74 27.45 -1.75
C ALA A 67 5.31 26.84 -0.46
N ASP A 68 6.58 27.09 -0.18
CA ASP A 68 7.19 26.79 1.11
C ASP A 68 7.95 27.99 1.68
N ILE A 69 8.07 28.01 3.01
CA ILE A 69 8.81 29.03 3.75
C ILE A 69 9.85 28.37 4.67
N SER A 70 10.96 29.08 4.92
CA SER A 70 12.02 28.68 5.84
C SER A 70 12.48 29.90 6.64
N ASN A 71 12.55 29.76 7.96
CA ASN A 71 13.10 30.79 8.85
C ASN A 71 14.57 30.53 9.21
N SER A 72 15.17 29.47 8.66
CA SER A 72 16.57 29.10 8.94
C SER A 72 17.59 29.86 8.08
N GLY A 73 17.12 30.61 7.07
CA GLY A 73 17.99 31.23 6.06
C GLY A 73 18.65 30.24 5.10
N ALA A 74 18.39 28.94 5.25
CA ALA A 74 18.87 27.88 4.38
C ALA A 74 17.69 27.17 3.70
N TYR A 75 17.95 26.70 2.48
CA TYR A 75 17.00 25.84 1.76
C TYR A 75 16.99 24.45 2.40
N PHE A 76 15.79 23.99 2.78
CA PHE A 76 15.57 22.64 3.27
C PHE A 76 14.78 21.84 2.24
N HIS A 77 15.39 20.80 1.69
CA HIS A 77 14.69 19.91 0.76
C HIS A 77 13.75 18.99 1.53
N GLN A 78 12.45 19.19 1.37
CA GLN A 78 11.38 18.33 1.90
C GLN A 78 10.66 17.62 0.74
N PRO A 79 10.96 16.35 0.47
CA PRO A 79 10.33 15.62 -0.63
C PRO A 79 9.06 14.85 -0.24
N LEU A 80 8.75 14.66 1.04
CA LEU A 80 7.53 13.96 1.43
C LEU A 80 6.29 14.79 1.05
N ARG A 81 5.23 14.12 0.63
CA ARG A 81 3.95 14.71 0.22
C ARG A 81 2.82 14.05 1.00
N LEU A 82 1.67 13.79 0.36
CA LEU A 82 0.61 12.98 0.96
C LEU A 82 1.16 11.61 1.43
N PRO A 83 0.47 10.91 2.32
CA PRO A 83 0.94 9.63 2.87
C PRO A 83 1.38 8.66 1.77
N GLY A 84 2.62 8.18 1.87
CA GLY A 84 3.23 7.25 0.90
C GLY A 84 3.81 7.89 -0.36
N GLN A 85 3.70 9.21 -0.53
CA GLN A 85 4.19 9.92 -1.71
C GLN A 85 5.54 10.61 -1.48
N TYR A 86 6.37 10.58 -2.51
CA TYR A 86 7.67 11.24 -2.57
C TYR A 86 7.74 12.14 -3.81
N PHE A 87 8.14 13.39 -3.62
CA PHE A 87 8.31 14.35 -4.71
C PHE A 87 9.56 14.05 -5.51
N ASP A 88 9.37 13.94 -6.82
CA ASP A 88 10.43 13.76 -7.79
C ASP A 88 10.73 15.10 -8.47
N ASP A 89 11.86 15.71 -8.10
CA ASP A 89 12.32 17.00 -8.65
C ASP A 89 12.51 16.98 -10.18
N GLU A 90 12.84 15.81 -10.77
CA GLU A 90 13.12 15.71 -12.20
C GLU A 90 11.84 15.82 -13.05
N THR A 91 10.73 15.32 -12.51
CA THR A 91 9.46 15.24 -13.23
C THR A 91 8.42 16.22 -12.70
N GLY A 92 8.59 16.76 -11.50
CA GLY A 92 7.59 17.54 -10.77
C GLY A 92 6.41 16.71 -10.28
N LEU A 93 6.47 15.39 -10.44
CA LEU A 93 5.41 14.45 -10.06
C LEU A 93 5.69 13.84 -8.68
N HIS A 94 4.65 13.27 -8.09
CA HIS A 94 4.75 12.55 -6.83
C HIS A 94 4.87 11.06 -7.11
N TYR A 95 6.05 10.50 -6.89
CA TYR A 95 6.26 9.07 -6.92
C TYR A 95 5.52 8.41 -5.74
N ASN A 96 4.66 7.47 -6.08
CA ASN A 96 3.83 6.73 -5.14
C ASN A 96 4.00 5.23 -5.44
N LEU A 97 5.11 4.66 -4.98
CA LEU A 97 5.56 3.26 -5.11
C LEU A 97 5.54 2.66 -6.52
N PHE A 98 4.38 2.51 -7.14
CA PHE A 98 4.20 1.91 -8.46
C PHE A 98 3.76 2.91 -9.54
N ARG A 99 3.39 4.14 -9.16
CA ARG A 99 2.88 5.16 -10.08
C ARG A 99 3.38 6.55 -9.75
N TYR A 100 3.35 7.41 -10.76
CA TYR A 100 3.53 8.84 -10.60
C TYR A 100 2.16 9.53 -10.52
N TYR A 101 2.05 10.46 -9.58
CA TYR A 101 0.85 11.24 -9.30
C TYR A 101 1.09 12.71 -9.65
N ALA A 102 0.18 13.28 -10.44
CA ALA A 102 0.14 14.70 -10.78
C ALA A 102 -0.77 15.43 -9.79
N PRO A 103 -0.21 16.21 -8.85
CA PRO A 103 -0.99 16.89 -7.83
C PRO A 103 -1.86 18.03 -8.39
N GLU A 104 -1.42 18.70 -9.47
CA GLU A 104 -2.16 19.78 -10.14
C GLU A 104 -3.56 19.33 -10.60
N CYS A 105 -3.65 18.09 -11.08
CA CYS A 105 -4.87 17.48 -11.60
C CYS A 105 -5.52 16.50 -10.61
N GLY A 106 -4.87 16.26 -9.47
CA GLY A 106 -5.30 15.32 -8.44
C GLY A 106 -5.34 13.85 -8.87
N ARG A 107 -4.49 13.44 -9.83
CA ARG A 107 -4.62 12.15 -10.55
C ARG A 107 -3.27 11.50 -10.84
N PHE A 108 -3.25 10.18 -10.99
CA PHE A 108 -2.08 9.48 -11.52
C PHE A 108 -1.84 9.85 -13.00
N VAL A 109 -0.58 9.86 -13.45
CA VAL A 109 -0.23 10.12 -14.87
C VAL A 109 -0.18 8.84 -15.70
N SER A 110 0.06 7.71 -15.06
CA SER A 110 -0.08 6.39 -15.66
C SER A 110 -1.46 5.83 -15.32
N GLN A 111 -2.03 5.08 -16.27
CA GLN A 111 -3.17 4.22 -15.95
C GLN A 111 -2.77 3.29 -14.81
N ASP A 112 -3.75 3.01 -13.94
CA ASP A 112 -3.56 1.98 -12.94
C ASP A 112 -2.99 0.71 -13.57
N PRO A 113 -1.85 0.16 -13.10
CA PRO A 113 -1.33 -1.11 -13.58
C PRO A 113 -2.34 -2.26 -13.52
N ILE A 114 -3.42 -2.11 -12.73
CA ILE A 114 -4.54 -3.05 -12.67
C ILE A 114 -5.69 -2.74 -13.65
N GLY A 115 -5.68 -1.66 -14.43
CA GLY A 115 -6.73 -1.35 -15.42
C GLY A 115 -8.07 -0.90 -14.79
N LEU A 116 -9.22 -1.16 -15.45
CA LEU A 116 -10.60 -0.71 -15.06
C LEU A 116 -11.08 -1.18 -13.67
N VAL A 117 -10.22 -1.92 -13.00
CA VAL A 117 -10.31 -2.62 -11.73
C VAL A 117 -10.03 -1.68 -10.56
N GLY A 118 -9.23 -0.64 -10.79
CA GLY A 118 -9.03 0.50 -9.88
C GLY A 118 -10.23 1.46 -9.86
N GLY A 119 -11.31 1.12 -10.58
CA GLY A 119 -12.49 1.94 -10.80
C GLY A 119 -12.61 2.40 -12.24
N ILE A 120 -13.78 2.93 -12.62
CA ILE A 120 -14.04 3.50 -13.95
C ILE A 120 -13.05 4.64 -14.25
N ASN A 121 -12.53 5.27 -13.19
CA ASN A 121 -11.56 6.34 -13.25
C ASN A 121 -10.14 5.81 -12.95
N LEU A 122 -9.49 5.30 -14.00
CA LEU A 122 -8.14 4.69 -14.04
C LEU A 122 -6.99 5.56 -13.47
N TYR A 123 -7.28 6.80 -13.11
CA TYR A 123 -6.30 7.79 -12.68
C TYR A 123 -6.63 8.39 -11.30
N GLN A 124 -7.64 7.86 -10.59
CA GLN A 124 -8.10 8.41 -9.31
C GLN A 124 -7.22 7.97 -8.13
N TYR A 125 -6.90 8.89 -7.21
CA TYR A 125 -6.20 8.60 -5.95
C TYR A 125 -7.16 8.22 -4.81
N GLY A 126 -8.34 8.85 -4.77
CA GLY A 126 -9.42 8.56 -3.83
C GLY A 126 -10.61 9.47 -4.12
N SER A 127 -11.80 9.17 -3.58
CA SER A 127 -12.98 10.04 -3.73
C SER A 127 -12.91 11.28 -2.83
N ASN A 128 -12.16 11.21 -1.73
CA ASN A 128 -11.88 12.36 -0.85
C ASN A 128 -10.48 12.24 -0.21
N PRO A 129 -9.49 13.02 -0.65
CA PRO A 129 -8.10 12.95 -0.17
C PRO A 129 -7.90 13.45 1.27
N LEU A 130 -8.89 14.12 1.88
CA LEU A 130 -8.83 14.61 3.27
C LEU A 130 -9.30 13.58 4.30
N SER A 131 -9.90 12.47 3.87
CA SER A 131 -10.43 11.41 4.77
C SER A 131 -10.08 9.99 4.32
N TRP A 132 -9.64 9.81 3.08
CA TRP A 132 -9.26 8.51 2.53
C TRP A 132 -7.77 8.50 2.28
N ILE A 133 -7.08 7.57 2.94
CA ILE A 133 -5.72 7.17 2.62
C ILE A 133 -5.87 5.87 1.81
N ASP A 134 -5.21 5.76 0.65
CA ASP A 134 -5.04 4.50 -0.06
C ASP A 134 -3.64 3.98 0.23
N PRO A 135 -3.45 3.14 1.28
CA PRO A 135 -2.12 2.82 1.73
C PRO A 135 -1.41 1.89 0.76
N TRP A 136 -2.12 0.99 0.04
CA TRP A 136 -1.63 0.07 -1.03
C TRP A 136 -2.75 -0.58 -1.91
N GLY A 137 -4.04 -0.26 -1.73
CA GLY A 137 -5.13 -0.80 -2.55
C GLY A 137 -5.33 -2.33 -2.53
N LEU A 138 -4.79 -3.07 -1.55
CA LEU A 138 -4.60 -4.54 -1.65
C LEU A 138 -4.99 -5.38 -0.40
N THR A 139 -5.74 -4.87 0.57
CA THR A 139 -5.83 -5.45 1.94
C THR A 139 -6.66 -6.75 2.13
N GLY A 140 -7.12 -7.40 1.06
CA GLY A 140 -7.93 -8.63 1.12
C GLY A 140 -7.28 -9.90 0.58
N THR A 141 -7.88 -11.05 0.86
CA THR A 141 -7.55 -12.34 0.24
C THR A 141 -8.81 -12.93 -0.38
N TYR A 142 -8.65 -13.59 -1.52
CA TYR A 142 -9.73 -14.28 -2.22
C TYR A 142 -9.32 -15.66 -2.69
N ILE A 143 -10.35 -16.49 -2.92
CA ILE A 143 -10.25 -17.82 -3.51
C ILE A 143 -11.46 -18.02 -4.43
N PHE A 144 -11.25 -18.64 -5.60
CA PHE A 144 -12.33 -19.00 -6.51
C PHE A 144 -12.01 -20.23 -7.35
N THR A 145 -13.06 -20.79 -7.97
CA THR A 145 -12.96 -21.88 -8.96
C THR A 145 -14.13 -21.89 -9.95
N ASP A 146 -13.88 -22.43 -11.15
CA ASP A 146 -14.90 -22.82 -12.14
C ASP A 146 -15.21 -24.35 -12.10
N GLY A 147 -14.63 -25.08 -11.15
CA GLY A 147 -14.72 -26.53 -11.01
C GLY A 147 -13.56 -27.30 -11.64
N THR A 148 -12.76 -26.64 -12.47
CA THR A 148 -11.56 -27.22 -13.11
C THR A 148 -10.29 -26.49 -12.67
N THR A 149 -10.34 -25.16 -12.66
CA THR A 149 -9.25 -24.26 -12.27
C THR A 149 -9.56 -23.62 -10.94
N TYR A 150 -8.61 -23.68 -10.01
CA TYR A 150 -8.67 -23.03 -8.70
C TYR A 150 -7.63 -21.91 -8.64
N TYR A 151 -7.92 -20.86 -7.89
CA TYR A 151 -6.95 -19.79 -7.67
C TYR A 151 -7.14 -19.14 -6.30
N ILE A 152 -6.02 -18.88 -5.63
CA ILE A 152 -5.95 -18.08 -4.40
C ILE A 152 -5.11 -16.84 -4.71
N GLY A 153 -5.58 -15.67 -4.29
CA GLY A 153 -4.84 -14.43 -4.50
C GLY A 153 -5.11 -13.39 -3.43
N LYS A 154 -4.32 -12.33 -3.48
CA LYS A 154 -4.43 -11.15 -2.61
C LYS A 154 -4.92 -9.94 -3.39
N GLY A 155 -5.74 -9.13 -2.74
CA GLY A 155 -6.18 -7.84 -3.24
C GLY A 155 -7.62 -7.51 -2.86
N PRO A 156 -8.13 -6.39 -3.38
CA PRO A 156 -9.52 -5.99 -3.23
C PRO A 156 -10.42 -6.94 -4.03
N GLU A 157 -11.73 -6.84 -3.81
CA GLU A 157 -12.70 -7.68 -4.50
C GLU A 157 -12.68 -7.46 -6.03
N SER A 158 -12.39 -6.24 -6.49
CA SER A 158 -12.22 -5.96 -7.92
C SER A 158 -11.12 -6.82 -8.55
N ARG A 159 -9.95 -6.93 -7.91
CA ARG A 159 -8.85 -7.78 -8.39
C ARG A 159 -9.21 -9.27 -8.46
N MET A 160 -10.10 -9.74 -7.59
CA MET A 160 -10.64 -11.09 -7.68
C MET A 160 -11.41 -11.27 -8.99
N TYR A 161 -12.21 -10.29 -9.39
CA TYR A 161 -13.02 -10.34 -10.62
C TYR A 161 -12.14 -10.39 -11.88
N ASP A 162 -11.10 -9.57 -12.01
CA ASP A 162 -10.24 -9.66 -13.21
C ASP A 162 -9.38 -10.92 -13.19
N SER A 163 -9.04 -11.41 -12.00
CA SER A 163 -8.41 -12.73 -11.91
C SER A 163 -9.34 -13.82 -12.43
N MET A 164 -10.66 -13.71 -12.21
CA MET A 164 -11.65 -14.60 -12.79
C MET A 164 -11.76 -14.39 -14.32
N ASP A 165 -11.81 -13.15 -14.80
CA ASP A 165 -11.86 -12.84 -16.24
C ASP A 165 -10.66 -13.45 -16.97
N TYR A 166 -9.46 -13.31 -16.40
CA TYR A 166 -8.23 -13.82 -16.99
C TYR A 166 -8.10 -15.35 -16.93
N ARG A 167 -8.53 -15.99 -15.83
CA ARG A 167 -8.24 -17.41 -15.57
C ARG A 167 -9.37 -18.35 -15.94
N ILE A 168 -10.60 -17.91 -15.74
CA ILE A 168 -11.80 -18.73 -15.94
C ILE A 168 -12.77 -18.09 -16.95
N GLY A 169 -12.35 -17.06 -17.68
CA GLY A 169 -13.15 -16.43 -18.72
C GLY A 169 -14.35 -15.64 -18.20
N GLY A 170 -14.35 -15.28 -16.92
CA GLY A 170 -15.33 -14.37 -16.34
C GLY A 170 -15.98 -14.84 -15.05
N ARG A 171 -16.50 -13.89 -14.27
CA ARG A 171 -17.23 -14.17 -13.02
C ARG A 171 -18.39 -15.15 -13.19
N ALA A 172 -19.08 -15.11 -14.32
CA ALA A 172 -20.22 -16.00 -14.61
C ALA A 172 -19.85 -17.48 -14.61
N ASN A 173 -18.56 -17.81 -14.81
CA ASN A 173 -18.07 -19.19 -14.80
C ASN A 173 -17.61 -19.64 -13.40
N ALA A 174 -17.57 -18.74 -12.41
CA ALA A 174 -17.14 -19.08 -11.06
C ALA A 174 -18.24 -19.86 -10.32
N ILE A 175 -18.00 -21.15 -10.08
CA ILE A 175 -18.93 -22.02 -9.33
C ILE A 175 -18.82 -21.82 -7.82
N GLN A 176 -17.69 -21.32 -7.32
CA GLN A 176 -17.46 -20.95 -5.93
C GLN A 176 -16.45 -19.81 -5.87
N PHE A 177 -16.69 -18.85 -4.97
CA PHE A 177 -15.75 -17.77 -4.71
C PHE A 177 -15.98 -17.16 -3.33
N ALA A 178 -14.91 -16.65 -2.73
CA ALA A 178 -14.98 -15.83 -1.55
C ALA A 178 -13.86 -14.81 -1.51
N HIS A 179 -14.21 -13.60 -1.06
CA HIS A 179 -13.28 -12.54 -0.71
C HIS A 179 -13.48 -12.14 0.75
N MET A 180 -12.38 -11.75 1.42
CA MET A 180 -12.43 -11.11 2.72
C MET A 180 -11.32 -10.06 2.82
N ASP A 181 -11.73 -8.84 3.17
CA ASP A 181 -10.83 -7.76 3.52
C ASP A 181 -10.43 -7.84 4.99
N PHE A 182 -9.16 -7.57 5.28
CA PHE A 182 -8.59 -7.60 6.62
C PHE A 182 -8.12 -6.23 7.11
N GLY A 183 -8.12 -5.21 6.26
CA GLY A 183 -7.63 -3.86 6.57
C GLY A 183 -6.12 -3.79 6.87
N ASP A 184 -5.39 -4.89 6.68
CA ASP A 184 -3.95 -5.01 6.93
C ASP A 184 -3.31 -5.90 5.87
N ASP A 185 -2.35 -5.33 5.18
CA ASP A 185 -1.69 -5.95 4.04
C ASP A 185 -0.83 -7.17 4.42
N LYS A 186 -0.10 -7.06 5.55
CA LYS A 186 0.71 -8.16 6.11
C LYS A 186 -0.19 -9.30 6.55
N LEU A 187 -1.33 -8.97 7.15
CA LEU A 187 -2.33 -9.94 7.56
C LEU A 187 -2.91 -10.70 6.36
N GLY A 188 -3.23 -9.99 5.27
CA GLY A 188 -3.69 -10.59 4.02
C GLY A 188 -2.67 -11.56 3.41
N PHE A 189 -1.38 -11.21 3.40
CA PHE A 189 -0.33 -12.14 2.95
C PHE A 189 -0.23 -13.39 3.80
N MET A 190 -0.31 -13.26 5.14
CA MET A 190 -0.29 -14.41 6.03
C MET A 190 -1.53 -15.31 5.83
N VAL A 191 -2.71 -14.73 5.65
CA VAL A 191 -3.95 -15.49 5.40
C VAL A 191 -3.91 -16.21 4.05
N GLU A 192 -3.46 -15.54 2.99
CA GLU A 192 -3.21 -16.14 1.67
C GLU A 192 -2.30 -17.35 1.79
N HIS A 193 -1.15 -17.21 2.46
CA HIS A 193 -0.22 -18.31 2.67
C HIS A 193 -0.87 -19.51 3.38
N ARG A 194 -1.64 -19.27 4.46
CA ARG A 194 -2.31 -20.37 5.19
C ARG A 194 -3.35 -21.08 4.35
N LEU A 195 -4.06 -20.37 3.46
CA LEU A 195 -4.97 -20.99 2.50
C LEU A 195 -4.21 -21.80 1.43
N MET A 196 -3.14 -21.24 0.87
CA MET A 196 -2.32 -21.94 -0.13
C MET A 196 -1.71 -23.23 0.43
N GLU A 197 -1.27 -23.23 1.69
CA GLU A 197 -0.75 -24.43 2.36
C GLU A 197 -1.86 -25.46 2.59
N LYS A 198 -3.04 -25.02 3.07
CA LYS A 198 -4.20 -25.89 3.30
C LYS A 198 -4.66 -26.62 2.05
N TYR A 199 -4.63 -25.94 0.90
CA TYR A 199 -5.05 -26.49 -0.40
C TYR A 199 -3.91 -27.10 -1.20
N ASN A 200 -2.68 -27.09 -0.67
CA ASN A 200 -1.47 -27.45 -1.42
C ASN A 200 -1.38 -26.72 -2.78
N ALA A 201 -1.87 -25.47 -2.84
CA ALA A 201 -2.14 -24.73 -4.06
C ALA A 201 -0.90 -24.46 -4.92
N ARG A 202 0.30 -24.56 -4.34
CA ARG A 202 1.57 -24.40 -5.06
C ARG A 202 1.92 -25.59 -5.94
N TYR A 203 1.50 -26.78 -5.53
CA TYR A 203 1.91 -28.05 -6.15
C TYR A 203 0.74 -28.80 -6.77
N SER A 204 -0.50 -28.39 -6.48
CA SER A 204 -1.68 -28.95 -7.12
C SER A 204 -1.76 -28.46 -8.57
N PRO A 205 -1.92 -29.36 -9.56
CA PRO A 205 -2.08 -28.98 -10.96
C PRO A 205 -3.41 -28.25 -11.22
N ASP A 206 -4.39 -28.41 -10.34
CA ASP A 206 -5.71 -27.78 -10.45
C ASP A 206 -5.67 -26.31 -10.05
N PHE A 207 -4.61 -25.87 -9.35
CA PHE A 207 -4.44 -24.49 -8.95
C PHE A 207 -3.58 -23.71 -9.96
N ALA A 208 -4.11 -22.61 -10.47
CA ALA A 208 -3.39 -21.66 -11.32
C ALA A 208 -2.33 -20.82 -10.56
N ASN A 209 -2.00 -21.22 -9.32
CA ASN A 209 -0.95 -20.66 -8.51
C ASN A 209 0.40 -21.31 -8.89
N SER A 210 1.03 -20.81 -9.96
CA SER A 210 2.28 -21.40 -10.49
C SER A 210 3.38 -21.55 -9.42
N GLU A 211 4.27 -22.53 -9.59
CA GLU A 211 5.44 -22.76 -8.71
C GLU A 211 6.35 -21.53 -8.52
N ARG A 212 6.23 -20.55 -9.45
CA ARG A 212 6.99 -19.29 -9.50
C ARG A 212 6.40 -18.18 -8.61
N ILE A 213 5.17 -18.30 -8.12
CA ILE A 213 4.54 -17.29 -7.26
C ILE A 213 4.78 -17.66 -5.80
N SER A 214 5.86 -17.14 -5.22
CA SER A 214 6.07 -17.22 -3.78
C SER A 214 5.30 -16.09 -3.08
N SER A 215 4.26 -16.43 -2.32
CA SER A 215 3.67 -15.46 -1.40
C SER A 215 4.69 -15.15 -0.29
N PRO A 216 4.98 -13.87 0.00
CA PRO A 216 5.83 -13.49 1.13
C PRO A 216 5.19 -13.86 2.49
N GLY A 217 3.93 -14.29 2.49
CA GLY A 217 3.14 -14.65 3.66
C GLY A 217 3.75 -15.72 4.57
N LYS A 218 4.50 -16.69 4.03
CA LYS A 218 5.18 -17.70 4.85
C LYS A 218 6.18 -17.07 5.82
N ARG A 219 7.07 -16.23 5.29
CA ARG A 219 8.08 -15.53 6.09
C ARG A 219 7.44 -14.62 7.13
N LEU A 220 6.34 -13.96 6.77
CA LEU A 220 5.59 -13.10 7.70
C LEU A 220 4.91 -13.90 8.81
N TYR A 221 4.32 -15.05 8.49
CA TYR A 221 3.66 -15.92 9.45
C TYR A 221 4.66 -16.56 10.43
N ASP A 222 5.77 -17.09 9.91
CA ASP A 222 6.83 -17.72 10.71
C ASP A 222 7.50 -16.71 11.67
N ALA A 223 7.59 -15.43 11.26
CA ALA A 223 8.13 -14.35 12.09
C ALA A 223 7.12 -13.74 13.08
N ALA A 224 5.82 -14.05 12.97
CA ALA A 224 4.78 -13.46 13.80
C ALA A 224 4.66 -14.14 15.17
N ASP A 225 4.18 -13.39 16.16
CA ASP A 225 3.92 -13.93 17.50
C ASP A 225 2.72 -14.92 17.51
N ALA A 226 2.63 -15.74 18.56
CA ALA A 226 1.61 -16.78 18.67
C ALA A 226 0.16 -16.24 18.66
N LYS A 227 -0.10 -15.02 19.15
CA LYS A 227 -1.43 -14.39 19.10
C LYS A 227 -1.78 -14.02 17.67
N THR A 228 -0.83 -13.44 16.93
CA THR A 228 -1.01 -13.11 15.51
C THR A 228 -1.19 -14.35 14.66
N GLN A 229 -0.39 -15.41 14.84
CA GLN A 229 -0.57 -16.67 14.13
C GLN A 229 -1.95 -17.30 14.38
N ARG A 230 -2.44 -17.30 15.64
CA ARG A 230 -3.80 -17.75 15.97
C ARG A 230 -4.88 -16.91 15.27
N LYS A 231 -4.70 -15.58 15.22
CA LYS A 231 -5.61 -14.66 14.50
C LYS A 231 -5.63 -14.99 13.01
N VAL A 232 -4.47 -15.16 12.37
CA VAL A 232 -4.35 -15.53 10.96
C VAL A 232 -5.05 -16.86 10.69
N ASN A 233 -4.79 -17.90 11.49
CA ASN A 233 -5.43 -19.21 11.32
C ASN A 233 -6.96 -19.14 11.44
N ARG A 234 -7.46 -18.35 12.40
CA ARG A 234 -8.91 -18.12 12.54
C ARG A 234 -9.50 -17.44 11.31
N LEU A 235 -8.81 -16.44 10.75
CA LEU A 235 -9.26 -15.72 9.56
C LEU A 235 -9.20 -16.57 8.30
N ALA A 236 -8.14 -17.36 8.11
CA ALA A 236 -8.01 -18.32 7.02
C ALA A 236 -9.15 -19.36 7.07
N ASN A 237 -9.46 -19.89 8.25
CA ASN A 237 -10.59 -20.81 8.42
C ASN A 237 -11.95 -20.13 8.18
N LYS A 238 -12.10 -18.86 8.57
CA LYS A 238 -13.31 -18.09 8.30
C LYS A 238 -13.52 -17.87 6.79
N LEU A 239 -12.45 -17.52 6.07
CA LEU A 239 -12.48 -17.36 4.62
C LEU A 239 -12.74 -18.70 3.92
N ASP A 240 -12.11 -19.78 4.36
CA ASP A 240 -12.37 -21.13 3.87
C ASP A 240 -13.83 -21.57 4.08
N SER A 241 -14.39 -21.32 5.26
CA SER A 241 -15.80 -21.61 5.53
C SER A 241 -16.72 -20.79 4.63
N LYS A 242 -16.40 -19.52 4.37
CA LYS A 242 -17.15 -18.67 3.44
C LYS A 242 -17.07 -19.21 2.01
N TYR A 243 -15.89 -19.64 1.58
CA TYR A 243 -15.68 -20.26 0.28
C TYR A 243 -16.47 -21.55 0.11
N ARG A 244 -16.40 -22.46 1.08
CA ARG A 244 -17.15 -23.73 1.05
C ARG A 244 -18.67 -23.54 1.08
N ALA A 245 -19.14 -22.50 1.77
CA ALA A 245 -20.54 -22.13 1.82
C ALA A 245 -20.99 -21.33 0.58
N SER A 246 -20.05 -20.80 -0.20
CA SER A 246 -20.37 -20.06 -1.41
C SER A 246 -20.94 -20.99 -2.47
N LYS A 247 -21.93 -20.47 -3.19
CA LYS A 247 -22.43 -21.04 -4.43
C LYS A 247 -22.20 -20.01 -5.53
N GLY A 248 -21.81 -20.49 -6.71
CA GLY A 248 -21.59 -19.68 -7.89
C GLY A 248 -22.84 -18.93 -8.31
N CYS A 249 -22.63 -17.97 -9.21
CA CYS A 249 -23.73 -17.22 -9.83
C CYS A 249 -24.59 -18.12 -10.72
#